data_AF-A0A1L8N2S5-F1
#
_entry.id   AF-A0A1L8N2S5-F1
#
_cell.length_a   1.000
_cell.length_b   1.000
_cell.length_c   1.000
_cell.angle_alpha   90.00
_cell.angle_beta   90.00
_cell.angle_gamma   90.00
#
_symmetry.space_group_name_H-M   'P 1'
#
loop_
_entity.id
_entity.type
_entity.pdbx_description
1 polymer ?
#
loop_
_entity_poly.entity_id
_entity_poly.type
_entity_poly.pdbx_seq_one_letter_code
_entity_poly.pdbx_strand_id
1 'polypeptide(L)'
;MNIQQYSKNSIILLLFLILIASTSCSTRIGIQIAEDSTETIHCAIQPDETLESTILSFSGAQEGSSIYNPSVLSDSLTAAGFSINQMSFPHNTGIDLTIQTDEMLIPGCTVTNNSFTWIITPETMKEIIALTPEETRSYVDLLMAPIITGEELTSQEYNNLIASMYGSTLATKLSSSVVTISFTTPNEITSATLEPQNCGSVEIKGKNAEFTLPLDKFLSLFSGVKFCIQWNE
;
A
#
# COMPACT_ATOMS: atom_id res chain seq x y z
N MET A 1 -26.83 -21.15 5.32
CA MET A 1 -26.07 -20.09 4.63
C MET A 1 -25.28 -19.37 5.72
N ASN A 2 -24.12 -19.92 6.09
CA ASN A 2 -23.28 -19.36 7.14
C ASN A 2 -22.30 -18.41 6.47
N ILE A 3 -22.50 -17.12 6.68
CA ILE A 3 -21.48 -16.11 6.43
C ILE A 3 -20.42 -16.34 7.50
N GLN A 4 -19.30 -16.94 7.10
CA GLN A 4 -18.16 -17.13 7.99
C GLN A 4 -17.50 -15.76 8.20
N GLN A 5 -17.66 -15.23 9.41
CA GLN A 5 -17.00 -14.02 9.88
C GLN A 5 -15.60 -14.43 10.35
N TYR A 6 -14.62 -14.38 9.45
CA TYR A 6 -13.25 -14.78 9.74
C TYR A 6 -12.43 -13.66 10.40
N SER A 7 -11.44 -14.12 11.19
CA SER A 7 -10.58 -13.36 12.10
C SER A 7 -9.96 -12.11 11.46
N LYS A 8 -10.08 -11.00 12.18
CA LYS A 8 -10.13 -9.62 11.69
C LYS A 8 -8.79 -8.88 11.67
N ASN A 9 -7.65 -9.59 11.62
CA ASN A 9 -6.36 -9.02 12.03
C ASN A 9 -5.24 -9.19 10.98
N SER A 10 -5.54 -9.08 9.69
CA SER A 10 -4.62 -9.64 8.69
C SER A 10 -4.50 -8.89 7.38
N ILE A 11 -3.53 -7.97 7.28
CA ILE A 11 -2.84 -7.39 6.10
C ILE A 11 -2.24 -6.04 6.50
N ILE A 12 -1.36 -6.13 7.49
CA ILE A 12 -1.08 -5.09 8.48
C ILE A 12 -0.05 -4.05 8.01
N LEU A 13 0.67 -4.31 6.92
CA LEU A 13 1.87 -3.54 6.61
C LEU A 13 1.99 -3.08 5.15
N LEU A 14 1.43 -3.85 4.22
CA LEU A 14 1.62 -3.66 2.78
C LEU A 14 1.19 -2.27 2.28
N LEU A 15 0.20 -1.66 2.94
CA LEU A 15 -0.38 -0.37 2.58
C LEU A 15 -0.02 0.77 3.55
N PHE A 16 0.41 0.45 4.78
CA PHE A 16 1.18 1.42 5.60
C PHE A 16 2.42 1.88 4.83
N LEU A 17 3.00 0.92 4.12
CA LEU A 17 4.04 1.13 3.16
C LEU A 17 3.59 2.16 2.09
N ILE A 18 2.57 1.90 1.23
CA ILE A 18 2.13 2.85 0.17
C ILE A 18 1.94 4.29 0.65
N LEU A 19 1.36 4.46 1.84
CA LEU A 19 0.98 5.76 2.39
C LEU A 19 2.16 6.60 2.86
N ILE A 20 3.17 5.96 3.47
CA ILE A 20 4.36 6.68 3.95
C ILE A 20 5.32 6.98 2.81
N ALA A 21 5.37 6.14 1.78
CA ALA A 21 6.32 6.14 0.65
C ALA A 21 6.32 7.37 -0.28
N SER A 22 5.65 8.42 0.13
CA SER A 22 5.01 9.41 -0.70
C SER A 22 5.89 10.62 -1.05
N THR A 23 7.21 10.46 -0.91
CA THR A 23 8.21 11.41 -1.41
C THR A 23 9.41 10.75 -2.12
N SER A 24 9.52 9.41 -2.11
CA SER A 24 10.70 8.71 -2.62
C SER A 24 10.56 8.36 -4.11
N CYS A 25 11.68 8.34 -4.85
CA CYS A 25 11.71 7.97 -6.26
C CYS A 25 11.38 6.49 -6.58
N SER A 26 11.07 5.62 -5.61
CA SER A 26 10.78 4.21 -5.91
C SER A 26 10.01 3.45 -4.82
N THR A 27 8.76 3.83 -4.58
CA THR A 27 7.83 3.00 -3.81
C THR A 27 7.35 1.86 -4.69
N ARG A 28 7.68 0.62 -4.31
CA ARG A 28 7.28 -0.56 -5.06
C ARG A 28 6.57 -1.59 -4.20
N ILE A 29 5.40 -1.97 -4.68
CA ILE A 29 4.71 -3.16 -4.21
C ILE A 29 4.67 -4.17 -5.35
N GLY A 30 5.07 -5.39 -5.07
CA GLY A 30 4.96 -6.53 -5.96
C GLY A 30 3.96 -7.52 -5.40
N ILE A 31 2.91 -7.82 -6.16
CA ILE A 31 1.97 -8.89 -5.84
C ILE A 31 2.20 -10.00 -6.86
N GLN A 32 2.64 -11.16 -6.41
CA GLN A 32 2.80 -12.34 -7.23
C GLN A 32 1.67 -13.32 -6.94
N ILE A 33 0.94 -13.69 -7.99
CA ILE A 33 -0.16 -14.64 -7.95
C ILE A 33 0.34 -15.96 -8.53
N ALA A 34 0.27 -17.04 -7.76
CA ALA A 34 0.67 -18.38 -8.19
C ALA A 34 -0.49 -19.18 -8.81
N GLU A 35 -0.17 -20.29 -9.49
CA GLU A 35 -1.16 -21.17 -10.14
C GLU A 35 -2.14 -21.82 -9.16
N ASP A 36 -1.71 -22.07 -7.92
CA ASP A 36 -2.51 -22.64 -6.84
C ASP A 36 -3.30 -21.59 -6.05
N SER A 37 -3.35 -20.34 -6.56
CA SER A 37 -3.94 -19.18 -5.89
C SER A 37 -3.24 -18.78 -4.58
N THR A 38 -2.03 -19.31 -4.31
CA THR A 38 -1.17 -18.73 -3.27
C THR A 38 -0.68 -17.36 -3.72
N GLU A 39 -0.58 -16.44 -2.78
CA GLU A 39 -0.17 -15.07 -3.04
C GLU A 39 1.12 -14.79 -2.28
N THR A 40 2.17 -14.43 -3.02
CA THR A 40 3.39 -13.87 -2.44
C THR A 40 3.35 -12.37 -2.63
N ILE A 41 3.47 -11.64 -1.54
CA ILE A 41 3.46 -10.20 -1.55
C ILE A 41 4.81 -9.66 -1.12
N HIS A 42 5.44 -8.95 -2.04
CA HIS A 42 6.68 -8.23 -1.85
C HIS A 42 6.38 -6.75 -1.66
N CYS A 43 6.93 -6.18 -0.60
CA CYS A 43 6.74 -4.79 -0.25
C CYS A 43 8.10 -4.19 0.09
N ALA A 44 8.56 -3.24 -0.72
CA ALA A 44 9.84 -2.59 -0.50
C ALA A 44 9.64 -1.08 -0.44
N ILE A 45 9.98 -0.50 0.71
CA ILE A 45 9.93 0.95 0.94
C ILE A 45 11.17 1.51 1.55
N GLN A 46 11.56 2.60 0.92
CA GLN A 46 12.73 3.38 1.25
C GLN A 46 12.32 4.84 1.13
N PRO A 47 11.87 5.47 2.24
CA PRO A 47 11.58 6.89 2.26
C PRO A 47 12.84 7.70 1.90
N ASP A 48 12.67 8.86 1.28
CA ASP A 48 13.80 9.78 1.11
C ASP A 48 14.14 10.51 2.42
N GLU A 49 15.32 11.16 2.47
CA GLU A 49 15.81 11.85 3.68
C GLU A 49 14.84 12.90 4.26
N THR A 50 14.06 13.60 3.44
CA THR A 50 13.12 14.64 3.90
C THR A 50 11.88 14.03 4.55
N LEU A 51 11.38 12.94 3.99
CA LEU A 51 10.26 12.21 4.55
C LEU A 51 10.69 11.39 5.76
N GLU A 52 11.86 10.78 5.72
CA GLU A 52 12.46 10.12 6.87
C GLU A 52 12.61 11.11 8.03
N SER A 53 13.19 12.29 7.81
CA SER A 53 13.29 13.31 8.87
C SER A 53 11.94 13.81 9.37
N THR A 54 10.94 13.91 8.49
CA THR A 54 9.56 14.26 8.86
C THR A 54 8.95 13.18 9.76
N ILE A 55 9.03 11.90 9.38
CA ILE A 55 8.51 10.77 10.18
C ILE A 55 9.26 10.65 11.50
N LEU A 56 10.58 10.83 11.52
CA LEU A 56 11.37 10.83 12.74
C LEU A 56 10.95 11.97 13.69
N SER A 57 10.69 13.15 13.14
CA SER A 57 10.22 14.29 13.94
C SER A 57 8.86 14.04 14.60
N PHE A 58 7.97 13.27 13.95
CA PHE A 58 6.65 12.92 14.48
C PHE A 58 6.66 11.68 15.39
N SER A 59 7.48 10.69 15.07
CA SER A 59 7.59 9.46 15.86
C SER A 59 8.35 9.65 17.16
N GLY A 60 9.16 10.70 17.28
CA GLY A 60 10.07 10.89 18.42
C GLY A 60 11.17 9.83 18.47
N ALA A 61 11.32 9.04 17.40
CA ALA A 61 12.34 8.02 17.28
C ALA A 61 13.72 8.67 17.13
N GLN A 62 14.74 8.05 17.75
CA GLN A 62 16.11 8.54 17.67
C GLN A 62 16.79 8.04 16.38
N GLU A 63 17.75 8.81 15.88
CA GLU A 63 18.64 8.39 14.80
C GLU A 63 19.26 7.02 15.13
N GLY A 64 19.21 6.07 14.18
CA GLY A 64 19.70 4.70 14.36
C GLY A 64 18.72 3.69 14.96
N SER A 65 17.50 4.08 15.36
CA SER A 65 16.44 3.15 15.75
C SER A 65 15.29 3.11 14.74
N SER A 66 14.96 1.93 14.26
CA SER A 66 13.77 1.69 13.43
C SER A 66 12.50 2.08 14.18
N ILE A 67 11.57 2.76 13.51
CA ILE A 67 10.23 3.05 14.04
C ILE A 67 9.36 1.78 14.15
N TYR A 68 9.81 0.70 13.52
CA TYR A 68 9.16 -0.61 13.56
C TYR A 68 9.76 -1.47 14.67
N ASN A 69 8.89 -2.11 15.45
CA ASN A 69 9.26 -3.20 16.34
C ASN A 69 9.14 -4.54 15.59
N PRO A 70 10.26 -5.24 15.29
CA PRO A 70 10.23 -6.46 14.48
C PRO A 70 9.40 -7.58 15.09
N SER A 71 9.45 -7.76 16.42
CA SER A 71 8.70 -8.83 17.10
C SER A 71 7.20 -8.54 17.08
N VAL A 72 6.79 -7.32 17.41
CA VAL A 72 5.37 -6.92 17.37
C VAL A 72 4.82 -7.04 15.95
N LEU A 73 5.61 -6.64 14.96
CA LEU A 73 5.22 -6.72 13.57
C LEU A 73 5.11 -8.18 13.09
N SER A 74 6.10 -9.01 13.43
CA SER A 74 6.11 -10.43 13.09
C SER A 74 4.93 -11.17 13.73
N ASP A 75 4.65 -10.90 15.00
CA ASP A 75 3.53 -11.48 15.73
C ASP A 75 2.20 -11.07 15.11
N SER A 76 2.07 -9.80 14.72
CA SER A 76 0.88 -9.29 14.03
C SER A 76 0.68 -9.96 12.67
N LEU A 77 1.73 -10.09 11.86
CA LEU A 77 1.68 -10.75 10.54
C LEU A 77 1.45 -12.26 10.64
N THR A 78 1.95 -12.92 11.69
CA THR A 78 1.73 -14.35 11.88
C THR A 78 0.33 -14.62 12.43
N ALA A 79 -0.15 -13.83 13.40
CA ALA A 79 -1.53 -13.86 13.88
C ALA A 79 -2.53 -13.56 12.75
N ALA A 80 -2.04 -12.86 11.74
CA ALA A 80 -2.77 -12.55 10.53
C ALA A 80 -2.92 -13.73 9.55
N GLY A 81 -2.17 -14.82 9.72
CA GLY A 81 -2.14 -15.92 8.76
C GLY A 81 -1.10 -15.76 7.66
N PHE A 82 -0.18 -14.81 7.77
CA PHE A 82 0.97 -14.71 6.85
C PHE A 82 2.16 -15.50 7.36
N SER A 83 2.84 -16.16 6.41
CA SER A 83 4.21 -16.61 6.59
C SER A 83 5.16 -15.50 6.15
N ILE A 84 6.15 -15.18 6.97
CA ILE A 84 7.14 -14.14 6.67
C ILE A 84 8.36 -14.82 6.02
N ASN A 85 8.58 -14.55 4.74
CA ASN A 85 9.72 -15.10 4.00
C ASN A 85 10.97 -14.23 4.14
N GLN A 86 10.79 -12.90 4.21
CA GLN A 86 11.88 -11.94 4.40
C GLN A 86 11.35 -10.72 5.14
N MET A 87 12.10 -10.19 6.10
CA MET A 87 11.82 -8.90 6.74
C MET A 87 13.14 -8.22 7.10
N SER A 88 13.31 -6.98 6.66
CA SER A 88 14.46 -6.15 7.01
C SER A 88 14.08 -4.68 7.06
N PHE A 89 14.87 -3.90 7.80
CA PHE A 89 14.66 -2.46 8.01
C PHE A 89 15.90 -1.73 7.51
N PRO A 90 15.99 -1.42 6.20
CA PRO A 90 17.19 -0.83 5.63
C PRO A 90 17.54 0.53 6.28
N HIS A 91 16.55 1.32 6.66
CA HIS A 91 16.68 2.64 7.31
C HIS A 91 15.71 2.75 8.50
N ASN A 92 15.71 3.87 9.23
CA ASN A 92 14.86 4.02 10.43
C ASN A 92 13.36 3.92 10.10
N THR A 93 13.00 4.32 8.88
CA THR A 93 11.60 4.37 8.40
C THR A 93 11.39 3.47 7.18
N GLY A 94 12.45 2.81 6.71
CA GLY A 94 12.43 1.90 5.57
C GLY A 94 12.15 0.46 6.00
N ILE A 95 11.52 -0.29 5.11
CA ILE A 95 11.20 -1.69 5.33
C ILE A 95 11.17 -2.45 4.00
N ASP A 96 11.74 -3.64 4.01
CA ASP A 96 11.67 -4.61 2.93
C ASP A 96 11.10 -5.91 3.51
N LEU A 97 9.89 -6.26 3.06
CA LEU A 97 9.07 -7.34 3.57
C LEU A 97 8.61 -8.22 2.41
N THR A 98 8.81 -9.53 2.55
CA THR A 98 8.16 -10.54 1.73
C THR A 98 7.32 -11.43 2.62
N ILE A 99 6.02 -11.47 2.35
CA ILE A 99 5.05 -12.31 3.05
C ILE A 99 4.32 -13.21 2.06
N GLN A 100 3.82 -14.33 2.57
CA GLN A 100 3.05 -15.29 1.80
C GLN A 100 1.79 -15.67 2.57
N THR A 101 0.69 -15.91 1.86
CA THR A 101 -0.54 -16.46 2.41
C THR A 101 -1.06 -17.57 1.50
N ASP A 102 -1.64 -18.59 2.13
CA ASP A 102 -2.30 -19.70 1.44
C ASP A 102 -3.80 -19.42 1.22
N GLU A 103 -4.33 -18.36 1.84
CA GLU A 103 -5.70 -17.87 1.65
C GLU A 103 -5.69 -16.46 1.03
N MET A 104 -6.64 -16.18 0.14
CA MET A 104 -6.82 -14.83 -0.42
C MET A 104 -7.42 -13.90 0.63
N LEU A 105 -6.53 -13.22 1.36
CA LEU A 105 -6.89 -12.37 2.48
C LEU A 105 -6.99 -10.88 2.11
N ILE A 106 -6.60 -10.46 0.90
CA ILE A 106 -6.51 -9.04 0.53
C ILE A 106 -7.90 -8.37 0.48
N PRO A 107 -8.19 -7.35 1.33
CA PRO A 107 -9.45 -6.63 1.29
C PRO A 107 -9.67 -5.98 -0.08
N GLY A 108 -10.89 -6.13 -0.60
CA GLY A 108 -11.27 -5.62 -1.91
C GLY A 108 -10.67 -6.39 -3.09
N CYS A 109 -9.99 -7.52 -2.87
CA CYS A 109 -9.50 -8.38 -3.93
C CYS A 109 -10.51 -9.44 -4.36
N THR A 110 -10.43 -9.80 -5.63
CA THR A 110 -11.15 -10.94 -6.21
C THR A 110 -10.25 -11.58 -7.25
N VAL A 111 -9.97 -12.87 -7.06
CA VAL A 111 -9.20 -13.71 -7.99
C VAL A 111 -10.09 -14.80 -8.55
N THR A 112 -9.88 -15.06 -9.83
CA THR A 112 -10.45 -16.17 -10.60
C THR A 112 -9.31 -16.88 -11.33
N ASN A 113 -9.60 -17.96 -12.06
CA ASN A 113 -8.59 -18.73 -12.77
C ASN A 113 -7.72 -17.91 -13.73
N ASN A 114 -8.27 -16.83 -14.31
CA ASN A 114 -7.61 -16.04 -15.35
C ASN A 114 -7.70 -14.51 -15.13
N SER A 115 -8.15 -14.07 -13.95
CA SER A 115 -8.23 -12.65 -13.64
C SER A 115 -8.08 -12.32 -12.17
N PHE A 116 -7.53 -11.13 -11.92
CA PHE A 116 -7.35 -10.51 -10.61
C PHE A 116 -7.97 -9.11 -10.67
N THR A 117 -8.77 -8.78 -9.67
CA THR A 117 -9.30 -7.43 -9.46
C THR A 117 -8.98 -7.00 -8.05
N TRP A 118 -8.50 -5.78 -7.87
CA TRP A 118 -8.35 -5.16 -6.55
C TRP A 118 -9.00 -3.80 -6.54
N ILE A 119 -9.89 -3.59 -5.58
CA ILE A 119 -10.61 -2.35 -5.38
C ILE A 119 -10.16 -1.74 -4.06
N ILE A 120 -9.60 -0.54 -4.11
CA ILE A 120 -9.18 0.24 -2.94
C ILE A 120 -10.15 1.41 -2.79
N THR A 121 -11.03 1.35 -1.80
CA THR A 121 -11.96 2.44 -1.41
C THR A 121 -11.62 2.96 0.00
N PRO A 122 -12.25 4.05 0.47
CA PRO A 122 -12.14 4.44 1.88
C PRO A 122 -12.52 3.34 2.88
N GLU A 123 -13.54 2.54 2.58
CA GLU A 123 -13.93 1.38 3.40
C GLU A 123 -12.82 0.33 3.40
N THR A 124 -12.28 0.02 2.22
CA THR A 124 -11.16 -0.92 2.08
C THR A 124 -9.95 -0.41 2.87
N MET A 125 -9.63 0.88 2.77
CA MET A 125 -8.54 1.52 3.50
C MET A 125 -8.79 1.52 5.01
N LYS A 126 -10.02 1.76 5.48
CA LYS A 126 -10.37 1.64 6.90
C LYS A 126 -10.22 0.22 7.40
N GLU A 127 -10.68 -0.76 6.63
CA GLU A 127 -10.48 -2.17 6.94
C GLU A 127 -8.99 -2.49 7.04
N ILE A 128 -8.17 -2.02 6.11
CA ILE A 128 -6.71 -2.15 6.11
C ILE A 128 -6.07 -1.48 7.34
N ILE A 129 -6.44 -0.23 7.65
CA ILE A 129 -5.86 0.56 8.76
C ILE A 129 -6.23 -0.04 10.11
N ALA A 130 -7.43 -0.59 10.26
CA ALA A 130 -7.85 -1.27 11.48
C ALA A 130 -6.93 -2.45 11.84
N LEU A 131 -6.21 -3.00 10.86
CA LEU A 131 -5.27 -4.11 11.06
C LEU A 131 -3.90 -3.59 11.55
N THR A 132 -3.53 -2.32 11.32
CA THR A 132 -2.21 -1.77 11.73
C THR A 132 -2.01 -1.77 13.27
N PRO A 133 -0.77 -1.94 13.78
CA PRO A 133 -0.49 -1.79 15.21
C PRO A 133 -0.87 -0.38 15.68
N GLU A 134 -1.33 -0.26 16.92
CA GLU A 134 -1.85 1.01 17.45
C GLU A 134 -0.84 2.16 17.36
N GLU A 135 0.43 1.89 17.67
CA GLU A 135 1.53 2.85 17.54
C GLU A 135 1.66 3.36 16.10
N THR A 136 1.51 2.46 15.14
CA THR A 136 1.61 2.72 13.70
C THR A 136 0.40 3.50 13.16
N ARG A 137 -0.80 3.23 13.68
CA ARG A 137 -2.05 3.90 13.29
C ARG A 137 -2.01 5.40 13.55
N SER A 138 -1.39 5.81 14.65
CA SER A 138 -1.25 7.23 15.01
C SER A 138 -0.50 8.05 13.95
N TYR A 139 0.40 7.43 13.18
CA TYR A 139 1.12 8.09 12.08
C TYR A 139 0.29 8.18 10.80
N VAL A 140 -0.63 7.25 10.59
CA VAL A 140 -1.55 7.25 9.43
C VAL A 140 -2.52 8.42 9.53
N ASP A 141 -3.00 8.71 10.74
CA ASP A 141 -3.91 9.84 10.99
C ASP A 141 -3.26 11.19 10.65
N LEU A 142 -1.93 11.31 10.75
CA LEU A 142 -1.20 12.53 10.40
C LEU A 142 -1.30 12.87 8.91
N LEU A 143 -1.49 11.88 8.05
CA LEU A 143 -1.59 12.12 6.61
C LEU A 143 -2.89 12.81 6.23
N MET A 144 -3.93 12.71 7.07
CA MET A 144 -5.27 13.28 6.80
C MET A 144 -5.74 13.01 5.36
N ALA A 145 -5.35 11.86 4.79
CA ALA A 145 -5.58 11.60 3.37
C ALA A 145 -7.08 11.36 3.15
N PRO A 146 -7.69 11.94 2.10
CA PRO A 146 -9.10 11.75 1.77
C PRO A 146 -9.52 10.29 1.66
N ILE A 147 -8.69 9.42 1.08
CA ILE A 147 -8.94 7.98 0.98
C ILE A 147 -8.96 7.27 2.35
N ILE A 148 -8.49 7.92 3.42
CA ILE A 148 -8.46 7.41 4.79
C ILE A 148 -9.60 8.04 5.61
N THR A 149 -9.65 9.38 5.62
CA THR A 149 -10.61 10.15 6.41
C THR A 149 -12.02 10.00 5.86
N GLY A 150 -12.15 9.71 4.56
CA GLY A 150 -13.41 9.73 3.84
C GLY A 150 -13.89 11.16 3.55
N GLU A 151 -13.04 12.17 3.70
CA GLU A 151 -13.34 13.53 3.29
C GLU A 151 -13.26 13.64 1.76
N GLU A 152 -14.12 14.46 1.16
CA GLU A 152 -14.08 14.72 -0.27
C GLU A 152 -13.21 15.96 -0.54
N LEU A 153 -11.92 15.73 -0.79
CA LEU A 153 -10.98 16.77 -1.20
C LEU A 153 -10.36 16.41 -2.55
N THR A 154 -10.24 17.41 -3.42
CA THR A 154 -9.43 17.27 -4.63
C THR A 154 -7.94 17.13 -4.27
N SER A 155 -7.14 16.58 -5.19
CA SER A 155 -5.68 16.52 -5.03
C SER A 155 -5.06 17.88 -4.68
N GLN A 156 -5.57 18.97 -5.28
CA GLN A 156 -5.06 20.31 -5.01
C GLN A 156 -5.41 20.79 -3.59
N GLU A 157 -6.65 20.57 -3.14
CA GLU A 157 -7.08 20.92 -1.78
C GLU A 157 -6.32 20.12 -0.73
N TYR A 158 -6.11 18.83 -1.00
CA TYR A 158 -5.31 17.98 -0.13
C TYR A 158 -3.85 18.46 -0.03
N ASN A 159 -3.21 18.77 -1.16
CA ASN A 159 -1.86 19.36 -1.14
C ASN A 159 -1.80 20.70 -0.38
N ASN A 160 -2.82 21.54 -0.51
CA ASN A 160 -2.90 22.81 0.24
C ASN A 160 -3.02 22.57 1.75
N LEU A 161 -3.80 21.56 2.17
CA LEU A 161 -3.91 21.16 3.57
C LEU A 161 -2.54 20.71 4.12
N ILE A 162 -1.85 19.84 3.39
CA ILE A 162 -0.51 19.37 3.75
C ILE A 162 0.48 20.55 3.81
N ALA A 163 0.42 21.48 2.86
CA ALA A 163 1.27 22.66 2.86
C ALA A 163 1.03 23.56 4.09
N SER A 164 -0.23 23.73 4.50
CA SER A 164 -0.61 24.54 5.66
C SER A 164 -0.19 23.90 6.98
N MET A 165 -0.24 22.58 7.08
CA MET A 165 0.03 21.85 8.32
C MET A 165 1.51 21.50 8.48
N TYR A 166 2.19 21.17 7.39
CA TYR A 166 3.53 20.59 7.39
C TYR A 166 4.53 21.33 6.50
N GLY A 167 4.11 22.42 5.84
CA GLY A 167 4.97 23.26 5.01
C GLY A 167 5.00 22.86 3.52
N SER A 168 5.34 23.84 2.69
CA SER A 168 5.31 23.71 1.22
C SER A 168 6.30 22.68 0.67
N THR A 169 7.42 22.43 1.35
CA THR A 169 8.41 21.43 0.93
C THR A 169 7.79 20.03 0.91
N LEU A 170 7.06 19.64 1.97
CA LEU A 170 6.42 18.32 2.02
C LEU A 170 5.30 18.19 0.99
N ALA A 171 4.47 19.22 0.82
CA ALA A 171 3.42 19.24 -0.20
C ALA A 171 3.97 19.15 -1.63
N THR A 172 5.08 19.82 -1.91
CA THR A 172 5.74 19.73 -3.23
C THR A 172 6.27 18.33 -3.50
N LYS A 173 6.82 17.68 -2.47
CA LYS A 173 7.27 16.29 -2.58
C LYS A 173 6.11 15.33 -2.79
N LEU A 174 5.03 15.48 -2.02
CA LEU A 174 3.81 14.69 -2.16
C LEU A 174 3.25 14.73 -3.59
N SER A 175 3.11 15.94 -4.14
CA SER A 175 2.58 16.17 -5.49
C SER A 175 3.50 15.72 -6.64
N SER A 176 4.80 15.56 -6.39
CA SER A 176 5.75 15.05 -7.38
C SER A 176 6.01 13.55 -7.28
N SER A 177 5.40 12.88 -6.30
CA SER A 177 5.66 11.48 -6.00
C SER A 177 4.71 10.54 -6.68
N VAL A 178 5.17 9.31 -6.84
CA VAL A 178 4.39 8.22 -7.45
C VAL A 178 4.44 6.98 -6.58
N VAL A 179 3.37 6.21 -6.63
CA VAL A 179 3.34 4.83 -6.15
C VAL A 179 3.36 3.89 -7.35
N THR A 180 4.25 2.89 -7.30
CA THR A 180 4.30 1.81 -8.28
C THR A 180 3.78 0.52 -7.66
N ILE A 181 2.75 -0.06 -8.28
CA ILE A 181 2.17 -1.34 -7.90
C ILE A 181 2.37 -2.30 -9.08
N SER A 182 3.09 -3.37 -8.85
CA SER A 182 3.42 -4.38 -9.84
C SER A 182 2.71 -5.68 -9.51
N PHE A 183 2.28 -6.37 -10.55
CA PHE A 183 1.63 -7.66 -10.46
C PHE A 183 2.34 -8.65 -11.38
N THR A 184 2.61 -9.83 -10.86
CA THR A 184 3.12 -10.96 -11.62
C THR A 184 2.08 -12.07 -11.61
N THR A 185 1.59 -12.45 -12.79
CA THR A 185 0.52 -13.44 -12.97
C THR A 185 1.09 -14.82 -13.35
N PRO A 186 0.31 -15.91 -13.18
CA PRO A 186 0.75 -17.24 -13.57
C PRO A 186 1.07 -17.37 -15.06
N ASN A 187 0.28 -16.74 -15.93
CA ASN A 187 0.43 -16.75 -17.39
C ASN A 187 0.59 -15.34 -17.96
N GLU A 188 0.79 -15.24 -19.28
CA GLU A 188 0.90 -13.95 -19.96
C GLU A 188 -0.36 -13.11 -19.79
N ILE A 189 -0.17 -11.84 -19.46
CA ILE A 189 -1.24 -10.86 -19.25
C ILE A 189 -1.80 -10.46 -20.62
N THR A 190 -3.12 -10.56 -20.74
CA THR A 190 -3.88 -10.18 -21.94
C THR A 190 -4.42 -8.75 -21.82
N SER A 191 -4.77 -8.33 -20.60
CA SER A 191 -5.19 -6.96 -20.33
C SER A 191 -4.89 -6.55 -18.89
N ALA A 192 -4.62 -5.26 -18.70
CA ALA A 192 -4.49 -4.63 -17.40
C ALA A 192 -5.05 -3.21 -17.48
N THR A 193 -5.91 -2.81 -16.55
CA THR A 193 -6.59 -1.51 -16.57
C THR A 193 -6.73 -0.89 -15.18
N LEU A 194 -6.86 0.44 -15.18
CA LEU A 194 -7.18 1.26 -14.01
C LEU A 194 -8.54 1.93 -14.17
N GLU A 195 -9.31 1.94 -13.10
CA GLU A 195 -10.55 2.69 -12.99
C GLU A 195 -10.49 3.59 -11.75
N PRO A 196 -10.62 4.92 -11.88
CA PRO A 196 -10.81 5.67 -13.13
C PRO A 196 -9.54 5.74 -14.00
N GLN A 197 -9.68 5.77 -15.32
CA GLN A 197 -8.54 5.67 -16.26
C GLN A 197 -7.49 6.78 -16.15
N ASN A 198 -7.86 7.93 -15.56
CA ASN A 198 -6.98 9.09 -15.38
C ASN A 198 -6.22 9.09 -14.04
N CYS A 199 -6.35 8.03 -13.22
CA CYS A 199 -5.66 7.94 -11.93
C CYS A 199 -4.18 7.53 -12.02
N GLY A 200 -3.73 7.01 -13.17
CA GLY A 200 -2.37 6.55 -13.36
C GLY A 200 -2.12 5.98 -14.75
N SER A 201 -1.01 5.27 -14.90
CA SER A 201 -0.62 4.55 -16.11
C SER A 201 -0.40 3.07 -15.81
N VAL A 202 -0.55 2.22 -16.83
CA VAL A 202 -0.28 0.79 -16.76
C VAL A 202 0.61 0.36 -17.92
N GLU A 203 1.63 -0.45 -17.62
CA GLU A 203 2.52 -1.10 -18.60
C GLU A 203 2.43 -2.62 -18.43
N ILE A 204 2.35 -3.36 -19.53
CA ILE A 204 2.30 -4.83 -19.54
C ILE A 204 3.53 -5.38 -20.24
N LYS A 205 4.20 -6.35 -19.60
CA LYS A 205 5.37 -7.06 -20.14
C LYS A 205 5.31 -8.54 -19.79
N GLY A 206 4.76 -9.33 -20.72
CA GLY A 206 4.61 -10.78 -20.55
C GLY A 206 3.68 -11.08 -19.36
N LYS A 207 4.22 -11.68 -18.31
CA LYS A 207 3.48 -12.00 -17.07
C LYS A 207 3.41 -10.86 -16.06
N ASN A 208 3.97 -9.69 -16.37
CA ASN A 208 4.08 -8.58 -15.43
C ASN A 208 3.23 -7.39 -15.87
N ALA A 209 2.45 -6.82 -14.96
CA ALA A 209 1.80 -5.53 -15.12
C ALA A 209 2.37 -4.55 -14.09
N GLU A 210 2.77 -3.36 -14.52
CA GLU A 210 3.23 -2.28 -13.64
C GLU A 210 2.28 -1.10 -13.73
N PHE A 211 1.68 -0.73 -12.60
CA PHE A 211 0.81 0.41 -12.44
C PHE A 211 1.56 1.53 -11.74
N THR A 212 1.52 2.74 -12.29
CA THR A 212 2.14 3.93 -11.70
C THR A 212 1.09 5.01 -11.49
N LEU A 213 0.89 5.44 -10.24
CA LEU A 213 -0.10 6.45 -9.87
C LEU A 213 0.58 7.66 -9.22
N PRO A 214 0.25 8.91 -9.62
CA PRO A 214 0.59 10.08 -8.83
C PRO A 214 0.02 9.93 -7.43
N LEU A 215 0.87 10.09 -6.43
CA LEU A 215 0.56 9.70 -5.08
C LEU A 215 -0.48 10.63 -4.45
N ASP A 216 -0.36 11.94 -4.69
CA ASP A 216 -1.34 12.93 -4.22
C ASP A 216 -2.75 12.63 -4.76
N LYS A 217 -2.84 12.25 -6.04
CA LYS A 217 -4.09 11.80 -6.65
C LYS A 217 -4.58 10.54 -5.96
N PHE A 218 -3.75 9.50 -5.83
CA PHE A 218 -4.12 8.25 -5.16
C PHE A 218 -4.69 8.49 -3.76
N LEU A 219 -4.03 9.31 -2.94
CA LEU A 219 -4.47 9.64 -1.59
C LEU A 219 -5.74 10.48 -1.55
N SER A 220 -6.00 11.27 -2.60
CA SER A 220 -7.21 12.09 -2.75
C SER A 220 -8.41 11.38 -3.40
N LEU A 221 -8.25 10.12 -3.87
CA LEU A 221 -9.31 9.39 -4.56
C LEU A 221 -10.38 8.86 -3.57
N PHE A 222 -11.30 9.73 -3.19
CA PHE A 222 -12.45 9.38 -2.35
C PHE A 222 -13.32 8.27 -2.96
N SER A 223 -13.51 8.27 -4.29
CA SER A 223 -14.27 7.22 -4.99
C SER A 223 -13.57 5.86 -5.03
N GLY A 224 -12.31 5.81 -4.60
CA GLY A 224 -11.45 4.65 -4.72
C GLY A 224 -10.82 4.48 -6.10
N VAL A 225 -9.99 3.45 -6.21
CA VAL A 225 -9.32 3.00 -7.43
C VAL A 225 -9.47 1.49 -7.59
N LYS A 226 -9.65 1.04 -8.83
CA LYS A 226 -9.78 -0.37 -9.17
C LYS A 226 -8.72 -0.78 -10.19
N PHE A 227 -7.96 -1.81 -9.84
CA PHE A 227 -6.98 -2.50 -10.66
C PHE A 227 -7.64 -3.74 -11.24
N CYS A 228 -7.63 -3.91 -12.55
CA CYS A 228 -8.10 -5.13 -13.21
C CYS A 228 -6.97 -5.73 -14.02
N ILE A 229 -6.77 -7.04 -13.92
CA ILE A 229 -5.74 -7.78 -14.64
C ILE A 229 -6.36 -9.08 -15.15
N GLN A 230 -6.12 -9.41 -16.41
CA GLN A 230 -6.52 -10.67 -17.02
C GLN A 230 -5.30 -11.32 -17.68
N TRP A 231 -5.20 -12.65 -17.59
CA TRP A 231 -4.13 -13.44 -18.19
C TRP A 231 -4.71 -14.61 -19.00
N ASN A 232 -3.85 -15.26 -19.79
CA ASN A 232 -4.23 -16.47 -20.53
C ASN A 232 -4.54 -17.63 -19.57
N GLU A 233 -5.52 -18.46 -19.91
CA GLU A 233 -5.76 -19.75 -19.22
C GLU A 233 -4.61 -20.73 -19.45
#